data_AF-A0A9D6JJR6-F1
#
_entry.id   AF-A0A9D6JJR6-F1
#
_cell.length_a   1.000
_cell.length_b   1.000
_cell.length_c   1.000
_cell.angle_alpha   90.00
_cell.angle_beta   90.00
_cell.angle_gamma   90.00
#
_symmetry.space_group_name_H-M   'P 1'
#
loop_
_entity.id
_entity.type
_entity.pdbx_description
1 polymer ?
#
loop_
_entity_poly.entity_id
_entity_poly.type
_entity_poly.pdbx_seq_one_letter_code
_entity_poly.pdbx_strand_id
1 'polypeptide(L)' 'MTFNARNITIVILAGGRGSRIGGIDKGLMLWQGKPLIEHILQVLPKTSPILINANRHLEQYQRYGYEVVADTLT' A
#
# COMPACT_ATOMS: atom_id res chain seq x y z
N MET A 1 -8.83 -22.60 15.11
CA MET A 1 -9.45 -21.29 14.83
C MET A 1 -9.34 -21.03 13.34
N THR A 2 -10.45 -20.90 12.63
CA THR A 2 -10.47 -20.50 11.22
C THR A 2 -10.75 -19.01 11.14
N PHE A 3 -9.84 -18.24 10.54
CA PHE A 3 -10.06 -16.82 10.31
C PHE A 3 -10.77 -16.63 8.97
N ASN A 4 -11.91 -15.94 8.99
CA ASN A 4 -12.55 -15.48 7.76
C ASN A 4 -11.75 -14.31 7.20
N ALA A 5 -11.37 -14.36 5.93
CA ALA A 5 -10.63 -13.28 5.26
C ALA A 5 -11.33 -11.91 5.40
N ARG A 6 -12.67 -11.89 5.45
CA ARG A 6 -13.46 -10.65 5.66
C ARG A 6 -13.22 -10.01 7.04
N ASN A 7 -12.73 -10.78 8.01
CA ASN A 7 -12.45 -10.32 9.37
C ASN A 7 -10.98 -9.94 9.57
N ILE A 8 -10.15 -10.06 8.53
CA ILE A 8 -8.75 -9.65 8.55
C ILE A 8 -8.62 -8.43 7.65
N THR A 9 -8.17 -7.33 8.24
CA THR A 9 -7.82 -6.12 7.49
C THR A 9 -6.36 -6.22 7.06
N ILE A 10 -6.09 -5.97 5.79
CA ILE A 10 -4.73 -5.92 5.25
C ILE A 10 -4.30 -4.47 5.13
N VAL A 11 -3.13 -4.14 5.65
CA VAL A 11 -2.54 -2.80 5.54
C VAL A 11 -1.27 -2.90 4.70
N ILE A 12 -1.22 -2.17 3.58
CA ILE A 12 -0.02 -2.01 2.76
C ILE A 12 0.77 -0.81 3.29
N LEU A 13 1.95 -1.06 3.85
CA LEU A 13 2.84 0.00 4.32
C LEU A 13 3.67 0.55 3.17
N ALA A 14 3.15 1.61 2.52
CA ALA A 14 3.79 2.35 1.44
C ALA A 14 4.43 3.66 1.91
N GLY A 15 4.33 3.99 3.20
CA GLY A 15 4.93 5.15 3.82
C GLY A 15 6.43 5.05 4.08
N GLY A 16 6.98 6.13 4.65
CA GLY A 16 8.40 6.25 5.01
C GLY A 16 9.22 7.12 4.06
N ARG A 17 10.44 7.48 4.49
CA ARG A 17 11.29 8.49 3.83
C ARG A 17 11.98 8.00 2.55
N GLY A 18 12.01 6.68 2.28
CA GLY A 18 12.77 6.14 1.15
C GLY A 18 14.27 6.44 1.18
N SER A 19 14.85 6.77 2.34
CA SER A 19 16.22 7.30 2.45
C SER A 19 17.31 6.36 1.93
N ARG A 20 17.07 5.05 1.98
CA ARG A 20 17.99 4.01 1.45
C ARG A 20 17.95 3.87 -0.07
N ILE A 21 16.96 4.48 -0.72
CA ILE A 21 16.73 4.41 -2.17
C ILE A 21 16.59 5.82 -2.78
N GLY A 22 17.37 6.78 -2.26
CA GLY A 22 17.43 8.13 -2.82
C GLY A 22 16.18 8.98 -2.63
N GLY A 23 15.34 8.66 -1.63
CA GLY A 23 14.10 9.37 -1.39
C GLY A 23 12.97 8.97 -2.35
N ILE A 24 13.17 7.97 -3.21
CA ILE A 24 12.14 7.47 -4.12
C ILE A 24 11.03 6.79 -3.33
N ASP A 25 9.80 6.91 -3.84
CA ASP A 25 8.66 6.14 -3.34
C ASP A 25 8.72 4.69 -3.81
N LYS A 26 9.02 3.78 -2.87
CA LYS A 26 9.18 2.36 -3.19
C LYS A 26 7.89 1.76 -3.73
N GLY A 27 6.73 2.12 -3.20
CA GLY A 27 5.48 1.50 -3.64
C GLY A 27 5.15 1.81 -5.11
N LEU A 28 5.63 2.95 -5.61
CA LEU A 28 5.42 3.43 -6.98
C LEU A 28 6.61 3.11 -7.92
N MET A 29 7.69 2.55 -7.38
CA MET A 29 8.83 2.13 -8.19
C MET A 29 8.39 1.02 -9.15
N LEU A 30 8.80 1.14 -10.42
CA LEU A 30 8.50 0.14 -11.43
C LEU A 30 9.38 -1.09 -11.24
N TRP A 31 8.73 -2.25 -11.24
CA TRP A 31 9.37 -3.55 -11.36
C TRP A 31 8.59 -4.39 -12.38
N GLN A 32 9.29 -4.93 -13.37
CA GLN A 32 8.67 -5.62 -14.50
C GLN A 32 7.55 -4.81 -15.18
N GLY A 33 7.76 -3.49 -15.30
CA GLY A 33 6.82 -2.58 -15.97
C GLY A 33 5.59 -2.17 -15.15
N LYS A 34 5.46 -2.60 -13.88
CA LYS A 34 4.36 -2.19 -12.99
C LYS A 34 4.88 -1.65 -11.65
N PRO A 35 4.19 -0.67 -11.04
CA PRO A 35 4.44 -0.26 -9.66
C PRO A 35 4.46 -1.43 -8.69
N LEU A 36 5.39 -1.44 -7.73
CA LEU A 36 5.50 -2.50 -6.72
C LEU A 36 4.18 -2.74 -5.96
N ILE A 37 3.39 -1.70 -5.71
CA ILE A 37 2.09 -1.84 -5.06
C ILE A 37 1.10 -2.67 -5.90
N GLU A 38 1.15 -2.61 -7.22
CA GLU A 38 0.25 -3.38 -8.08
C GLU A 38 0.51 -4.87 -7.96
N HIS A 39 1.77 -5.28 -7.86
CA HIS A 39 2.14 -6.68 -7.61
C HIS A 39 1.58 -7.18 -6.28
N ILE A 40 1.60 -6.35 -5.24
CA ILE A 40 1.00 -6.68 -3.94
C ILE A 40 -0.51 -6.81 -4.09
N LEU A 41 -1.16 -5.80 -4.67
CA LEU A 41 -2.61 -5.80 -4.85
C LEU A 41 -3.11 -7.01 -5.64
N GLN A 42 -2.34 -7.52 -6.60
CA GLN A 42 -2.69 -8.70 -7.39
C GLN A 42 -2.80 -9.99 -6.56
N VAL A 43 -2.02 -10.12 -5.48
CA VAL A 43 -1.97 -11.36 -4.68
C VAL A 43 -2.85 -11.32 -3.42
N LEU A 44 -3.27 -10.14 -2.98
CA LEU A 44 -4.09 -10.00 -1.78
C LEU A 44 -5.52 -10.51 -2.00
N PRO A 45 -6.12 -11.18 -0.99
CA PRO A 45 -7.52 -11.58 -1.05
C PRO A 45 -8.42 -10.34 -1.10
N LYS A 46 -9.14 -10.18 -2.21
CA LYS A 46 -10.05 -9.04 -2.44
C LYS A 46 -11.27 -9.01 -1.52
N THR A 47 -11.51 -10.09 -0.78
CA THR A 47 -12.59 -10.20 0.22
C THR A 47 -12.21 -9.57 1.55
N SER A 48 -10.93 -9.31 1.80
CA SER A 48 -10.45 -8.59 2.97
C SER A 48 -10.54 -7.08 2.74
N PRO A 49 -10.90 -6.27 3.75
CA PRO A 49 -10.66 -4.83 3.70
C PRO A 49 -9.16 -4.55 3.49
N ILE A 50 -8.84 -3.60 2.61
CA ILE A 50 -7.46 -3.21 2.29
C ILE A 50 -7.31 -1.71 2.53
N LEU A 51 -6.27 -1.33 3.29
CA LEU A 51 -5.82 0.05 3.47
C LEU A 51 -4.40 0.21 2.94
N ILE A 52 -4.10 1.41 2.44
CA ILE A 52 -2.75 1.82 2.06
C ILE A 52 -2.30 2.89 3.04
N ASN A 53 -1.23 2.61 3.79
CA ASN A 53 -0.58 3.63 4.60
C ASN A 53 0.50 4.33 3.77
N ALA A 54 0.41 5.65 3.57
CA ALA A 54 1.35 6.41 2.76
C ALA A 54 1.49 7.86 3.26
N ASN A 55 2.69 8.44 3.16
CA ASN A 55 2.99 9.81 3.62
C ASN A 55 3.26 10.80 2.46
N ARG A 56 3.15 10.34 1.22
CA ARG A 56 3.44 11.08 -0.01
C ARG A 56 2.73 10.42 -1.19
N HIS A 57 2.64 11.13 -2.31
CA HIS A 57 1.94 10.67 -3.52
C HIS A 57 0.53 10.12 -3.25
N LEU A 58 -0.17 10.72 -2.27
CA LEU A 58 -1.45 10.22 -1.76
C LEU A 58 -2.49 10.06 -2.88
N GLU A 59 -2.57 11.04 -3.78
CA GLU A 59 -3.48 11.00 -4.92
C GLU A 59 -3.21 9.79 -5.85
N GLN A 60 -1.94 9.43 -6.07
CA GLN A 60 -1.59 8.26 -6.87
C GLN A 60 -2.03 6.97 -6.19
N TYR A 61 -1.87 6.88 -4.87
CA TYR A 61 -2.35 5.72 -4.11
C TYR A 61 -3.88 5.64 -4.08
N GLN A 62 -4.57 6.77 -3.97
CA GLN A 62 -6.04 6.82 -3.97
C GLN A 62 -6.64 6.33 -5.30
N ARG A 63 -5.93 6.47 -6.42
CA ARG A 63 -6.37 5.94 -7.73
C ARG A 63 -6.54 4.42 -7.76
N TYR A 64 -5.95 3.69 -6.82
CA TYR A 64 -6.18 2.25 -6.69
C TYR A 64 -7.54 1.90 -6.05
N GLY A 65 -8.31 2.89 -5.61
CA GLY A 65 -9.66 2.69 -5.06
C GLY A 65 -9.69 2.13 -3.64
N TYR A 66 -8.56 2.20 -2.92
CA TYR A 66 -8.45 1.81 -1.52
C TYR A 66 -8.32 3.03 -0.61
N GLU A 67 -8.73 2.88 0.65
CA GLU A 67 -8.53 3.91 1.66
C GLU A 67 -7.03 4.17 1.86
N VAL A 68 -6.63 5.44 1.83
CA VAL A 68 -5.25 5.86 2.06
C VAL A 68 -5.16 6.63 3.38
N VAL A 69 -4.34 6.14 4.30
CA VAL A 69 -4.13 6.72 5.63
C VAL A 69 -2.70 7.23 5.75
N ALA A 70 -2.54 8.48 6.18
CA ALA A 70 -1.23 9.04 6.46
C ALA A 70 -0.82 8.79 7.92
N ASP A 71 0.48 8.64 8.16
CA ASP A 71 1.00 8.61 9.53
C ASP A 71 0.77 9.96 10.20
N THR A 72 0.31 9.93 11.45
CA THR A 72 0.32 11.08 12.35
C THR A 72 1.52 10.92 13.28
N LEU A 73 2.67 11.47 12.86
CA LEU A 73 3.80 11.68 13.77
C LEU A 73 3.45 12.90 14.66
N THR A 74 2.70 12.67 15.74
CA THR A 74 2.70 13.57 16.90
C THR A 74 3.93 13.34 17.76
#